data_AF-A0A8T6VDX8-F1
#
_entry.id   AF-A0A8T6VDX8-F1
#
_cell.length_a   1.000
_cell.length_b   1.000
_cell.length_c   1.000
_cell.angle_alpha   90.00
_cell.angle_beta   90.00
_cell.angle_gamma   90.00
#
_symmetry.space_group_name_H-M   'P 1'
#
loop_
_entity.id
_entity.type
_entity.pdbx_description
1 polymer ?
#
loop_
_entity_poly.entity_id
_entity_poly.type
_entity_poly.pdbx_seq_one_letter_code
_entity_poly.pdbx_strand_id
1 'polypeptide(L)' 'MNKVCLPENYTRYFFIDLYRRFSEVFIVAEEAEDIVGYIMCRIEAGPPDWGLFGISKKGHVISVAVLPEHQRQG' A
#
# COMPACT_ATOMS: atom_id res chain seq x y z
N MET A 1 3.36 6.82 11.07
CA MET A 1 3.55 7.11 9.64
C MET A 1 2.28 7.56 8.92
N ASN A 2 1.25 6.72 8.71
CA ASN A 2 -0.01 7.14 8.04
C ASN A 2 -0.60 8.44 8.62
N LYS A 3 -0.80 8.50 9.95
CA LYS A 3 -1.26 9.71 10.65
C LYS A 3 -0.37 10.95 10.55
N VAL A 4 0.91 10.72 10.27
CA VAL A 4 1.90 11.80 10.17
C VAL A 4 1.97 12.34 8.75
N CYS A 5 1.85 11.45 7.76
CA CYS A 5 2.14 11.76 6.36
C CYS A 5 0.89 12.04 5.52
N LEU A 6 -0.28 11.52 5.92
CA LEU A 6 -1.50 11.55 5.11
C LEU A 6 -2.71 12.07 5.91
N PRO A 7 -3.62 12.83 5.27
CA PRO A 7 -4.89 13.21 5.88
C PRO A 7 -5.87 12.01 5.99
N GLU A 8 -5.77 11.01 5.11
CA GLU A 8 -6.59 9.80 5.12
C GLU A 8 -6.07 8.77 6.12
N ASN A 9 -6.70 8.75 7.29
CA ASN A 9 -6.29 7.94 8.42
C ASN A 9 -7.07 6.63 8.52
N TYR A 10 -6.36 5.50 8.41
CA TYR A 10 -6.96 4.17 8.50
C TYR A 10 -6.87 3.58 9.92
N THR A 11 -7.82 2.72 10.25
CA THR A 11 -7.83 2.00 11.53
C THR A 11 -6.77 0.91 11.56
N ARG A 12 -6.28 0.56 12.77
CA ARG A 12 -5.33 -0.56 12.95
C ARG A 12 -5.88 -1.87 12.36
N TYR A 13 -7.18 -2.11 12.47
CA TYR A 13 -7.83 -3.29 11.93
C TYR A 13 -7.66 -3.37 10.40
N PHE A 14 -7.83 -2.25 9.69
CA PHE A 14 -7.71 -2.21 8.23
C PHE A 14 -6.30 -2.55 7.74
N PHE A 15 -5.27 -2.02 8.42
CA PHE A 15 -3.87 -2.40 8.15
C PHE A 15 -3.65 -3.91 8.32
N ILE A 16 -4.15 -4.49 9.41
CA ILE A 16 -3.96 -5.91 9.72
C ILE A 16 -4.72 -6.80 8.74
N ASP A 17 -5.95 -6.44 8.37
CA ASP A 17 -6.73 -7.18 7.37
C ASP A 17 -6.00 -7.25 6.04
N LEU A 18 -5.50 -6.11 5.55
CA LEU A 18 -4.79 -6.04 4.28
C LEU A 18 -3.46 -6.80 4.32
N TYR A 19 -2.68 -6.65 5.39
CA TYR A 19 -1.43 -7.40 5.55
C TYR A 19 -1.69 -8.91 5.56
N ARG A 20 -2.73 -9.39 6.27
CA ARG A 20 -3.07 -10.83 6.31
C ARG A 20 -3.50 -11.40 4.97
N ARG A 21 -4.11 -10.58 4.12
CA ARG A 21 -4.69 -11.01 2.83
C ARG A 21 -3.75 -10.80 1.64
N PHE A 22 -2.87 -9.82 1.73
CA PHE A 22 -2.04 -9.32 0.63
C PHE A 22 -0.60 -9.05 1.09
N SER A 23 -0.06 -9.87 2.00
CA SER A 23 1.28 -9.69 2.60
C SER A 23 2.39 -9.52 1.57
N GLU A 24 2.34 -10.27 0.46
CA GLU A 24 3.36 -10.23 -0.60
C GLU A 24 3.45 -8.87 -1.31
N VAL A 25 2.38 -8.07 -1.27
CA VAL A 25 2.32 -6.74 -1.89
C VAL A 25 2.21 -5.62 -0.84
N PHE A 26 2.37 -5.95 0.44
CA PHE A 26 2.51 -4.99 1.52
C PHE A 26 4.01 -4.90 1.86
N ILE A 27 4.66 -3.85 1.38
CA ILE A 27 6.11 -3.68 1.51
C ILE A 27 6.40 -2.53 2.46
N VAL A 28 7.46 -2.66 3.25
CA VAL A 28 8.00 -1.61 4.13
C VAL A 28 9.40 -1.22 3.68
N ALA A 29 9.76 0.03 3.93
CA ALA A 29 11.14 0.50 3.84
C ALA A 29 11.70 0.61 5.27
N GLU A 30 12.90 0.10 5.47
CA GLU A 30 13.57 0.01 6.76
C GLU A 30 14.96 0.65 6.69
N GLU A 31 15.30 1.47 7.68
CA GLU A 31 16.63 2.04 7.86
C GLU A 31 17.03 1.87 9.33
N ALA A 32 18.20 1.27 9.59
CA ALA A 32 18.70 1.03 10.94
C ALA A 32 17.67 0.37 11.90
N GLU A 33 16.95 -0.65 11.41
CA GLU A 33 15.88 -1.37 12.12
C GLU A 33 14.56 -0.58 12.34
N ASP A 34 14.50 0.68 11.91
CA ASP A 34 13.30 1.51 11.96
C ASP A 34 12.53 1.48 10.64
N ILE A 35 11.20 1.31 10.73
CA ILE A 35 10.33 1.41 9.56
C ILE A 35 10.14 2.89 9.20
N VAL A 36 10.72 3.30 8.06
CA VAL A 36 10.73 4.69 7.55
C VAL A 36 9.72 4.94 6.43
N GLY A 37 9.24 3.88 5.78
CA GLY A 37 8.24 3.94 4.71
C GLY A 37 7.35 2.70 4.66
N TYR A 38 6.17 2.82 4.05
CA TYR A 38 5.36 1.66 3.65
C TYR A 38 4.61 1.92 2.34
N ILE A 39 4.30 0.83 1.65
CA ILE A 39 3.29 0.77 0.60
C ILE A 39 2.30 -0.35 0.90
N MET A 40 1.02 0.00 0.86
CA MET A 40 -0.10 -0.89 1.12
C MET A 40 -0.87 -1.10 -0.18
N CYS A 41 -0.79 -2.31 -0.75
CA CYS A 41 -1.48 -2.66 -1.98
C CYS A 41 -2.49 -3.79 -1.76
N ARG A 42 -3.44 -3.93 -2.70
CA ARG A 42 -4.27 -5.14 -2.86
C ARG A 42 -4.39 -5.54 -4.32
N ILE A 43 -4.77 -6.79 -4.55
CA ILE A 43 -5.11 -7.29 -5.89
C ILE A 43 -6.63 -7.34 -6.03
N GLU A 44 -7.15 -6.66 -7.05
CA GLU A 44 -8.57 -6.65 -7.39
C GLU A 44 -8.81 -7.43 -8.68
N ALA A 45 -9.88 -8.23 -8.70
CA ALA A 45 -10.37 -8.86 -9.91
C ALA A 45 -11.59 -8.09 -10.42
N GLY A 46 -11.54 -7.65 -11.67
CA GLY A 46 -12.61 -6.85 -12.26
C GLY A 46 -12.55 -6.79 -13.78
N PRO A 47 -13.51 -6.06 -14.41
CA PRO A 47 -13.52 -5.85 -15.84
C PRO A 47 -12.19 -5.24 -16.33
N PRO A 48 -11.68 -5.64 -17.49
CA PRO A 48 -10.47 -5.04 -18.07
C PRO A 48 -10.71 -3.55 -18.38
N ASP A 49 -9.68 -2.72 -18.18
CA ASP A 49 -9.72 -1.30 -18.58
C ASP A 49 -9.64 -1.14 -20.11
N TRP A 50 -9.07 -2.14 -20.80
CA TRP A 50 -8.98 -2.21 -22.25
C TRP A 50 -9.39 -3.60 -22.76
N GLY A 51 -10.31 -3.63 -23.73
CA GLY A 51 -10.85 -4.86 -24.32
C GLY A 51 -12.27 -5.18 -23.83
N LEU A 52 -13.01 -5.95 -24.64
CA LEU A 52 -14.45 -6.20 -24.41
C LEU A 52 -14.74 -7.46 -23.58
N PHE A 53 -13.76 -8.33 -23.31
CA PHE A 53 -14.00 -9.65 -22.73
C PHE A 53 -12.95 -10.06 -21.68
N GLY A 54 -13.40 -10.66 -20.58
CA GLY A 54 -12.57 -11.32 -19.57
C GLY A 54 -12.60 -10.69 -18.17
N ILE A 55 -11.83 -11.28 -17.24
CA ILE A 55 -11.53 -10.75 -15.91
C ILE A 55 -10.04 -10.40 -15.89
N SER A 56 -9.72 -9.18 -15.48
CA SER A 56 -8.33 -8.74 -15.26
C SER A 56 -8.03 -8.67 -13.78
N LYS A 57 -6.78 -8.97 -13.41
CA LYS A 57 -6.24 -8.71 -12.07
C LYS A 57 -5.49 -7.37 -12.10
N LYS A 58 -5.82 -6.47 -11.19
CA LYS A 58 -5.20 -5.14 -11.09
C LYS A 58 -4.59 -4.95 -9.72
N GLY A 59 -3.40 -4.35 -9.67
CA GLY A 59 -2.82 -3.85 -8.44
C GLY A 59 -3.44 -2.51 -8.08
N HIS A 60 -3.93 -2.38 -6.86
CA HIS A 60 -4.46 -1.12 -6.33
C HIS A 60 -3.59 -0.68 -5.15
N VAL A 61 -2.92 0.47 -5.30
CA VAL A 61 -2.22 1.16 -4.21
C VAL A 61 -3.23 1.87 -3.33
N ILE A 62 -3.42 1.38 -2.11
CA ILE A 62 -4.38 1.92 -1.14
C ILE A 62 -3.77 3.11 -0.39
N SER A 63 -2.49 2.98 -0.02
CA SER A 63 -1.78 4.01 0.73
C SER A 63 -0.27 3.82 0.59
N VAL A 64 0.45 4.91 0.37
CA VAL A 64 1.91 4.97 0.37
C VAL A 64 2.35 6.17 1.18
N ALA A 65 3.32 5.98 2.07
CA ALA A 65 3.85 7.06 2.89
C ALA A 65 5.31 6.78 3.26
N VAL A 66 6.10 7.85 3.29
CA VAL A 66 7.49 7.88 3.75
C VAL A 66 7.61 9.05 4.71
N LEU A 67 8.28 8.84 5.86
CA LEU A 67 8.52 9.90 6.84
C LEU A 67 9.23 11.10 6.17
N PRO A 68 8.83 12.36 6.45
CA PRO A 68 9.36 13.54 5.78
C PRO A 68 10.89 13.62 5.68
N GLU A 69 11.57 13.22 6.75
CA GLU A 69 13.02 13.19 6.88
C GLU A 69 13.72 12.14 5.97
N HIS A 70 12.99 11.14 5.49
CA HIS A 70 13.49 10.07 4.61
C HIS A 70 12.98 10.20 3.15
N GLN A 71 12.33 11.31 2.80
CA GLN A 71 11.82 11.56 1.44
C GLN A 71 12.92 12.04 0.47
N ARG A 72 12.63 11.96 -0.85
CA ARG A 72 13.52 12.35 -1.96
C ARG A 72 14.78 11.49 -2.10
N GLN A 73 14.66 10.21 -1.77
CA GLN A 73 15.76 9.23 -1.86
C GLN A 73 15.45 8.06 -2.82
N GLY A 74 14.28 8.05 -3.45
CA GLY A 74 13.75 6.95 -4.27
C GLY A 74 12.26 6.79 -4.03
#